data_AF-A0A329RJK5-F1
#
_entry.id   AF-A0A329RJK5-F1
#
_cell.length_a   1.000
_cell.length_b   1.000
_cell.length_c   1.000
_cell.angle_alpha   90.00
_cell.angle_beta   90.00
_cell.angle_gamma   90.00
#
_symmetry.space_group_name_H-M   'P 1'
#
loop_
_entity.id
_entity.type
_entity.pdbx_description
1 polymer ?
#
loop_
_entity_poly.entity_id
_entity_poly.type
_entity_poly.pdbx_seq_one_letter_code
_entity_poly.pdbx_strand_id
1 'polypeptide(L)'
;MGRWQLWVNPRVAEGDRWHSSSVGLVRSPAILGDHLVSELRELARASDDDMALARAGQFLNKKLRGFECERRLLLRLADSARVMLLLQRTIESVLGMNDQLDSEIREIWDRNLESERTEFTREIDKILRNEEKLEVEMGDDNQQLQVLTLLKHQLDHI
;
A
#
# COMPACT_ATOMS: atom_id res chain seq x y z
N MET A 1 4.99 4.96 26.03
CA MET A 1 4.08 4.34 25.03
C MET A 1 4.13 5.24 23.79
N GLY A 2 4.58 4.70 22.66
CA GLY A 2 4.76 5.49 21.44
C GLY A 2 3.43 5.94 20.82
N ARG A 3 3.45 7.00 20.03
CA ARG A 3 2.29 7.52 19.29
C ARG A 3 1.75 6.48 18.30
N TRP A 4 2.59 5.63 17.71
CA TRP A 4 2.16 4.55 16.85
C TRP A 4 1.23 3.58 17.58
N GLN A 5 1.60 3.19 18.79
CA GLN A 5 0.79 2.30 19.64
C GLN A 5 -0.56 2.93 20.00
N LEU A 6 -0.63 4.26 20.13
CA LEU A 6 -1.86 4.97 20.45
C LEU A 6 -2.73 5.24 19.22
N TRP A 7 -2.14 5.44 18.05
CA TRP A 7 -2.82 5.96 16.87
C TRP A 7 -3.02 4.95 15.75
N VAL A 8 -2.18 3.92 15.66
CA VAL A 8 -2.26 2.89 14.61
C VAL A 8 -2.80 1.58 15.19
N ASN A 9 -2.22 1.06 16.28
CA ASN A 9 -2.62 -0.25 16.83
C ASN A 9 -4.12 -0.41 17.08
N PRO A 10 -4.86 0.58 17.64
CA PRO A 10 -6.30 0.40 17.92
C PRO A 10 -7.18 0.26 16.67
N ARG A 11 -6.62 0.45 15.47
CA ARG A 11 -7.34 0.41 14.19
C ARG A 11 -7.12 -0.90 13.43
N VAL A 12 -6.25 -1.77 13.93
CA VAL A 12 -5.72 -2.92 13.19
C VAL A 12 -5.63 -4.13 14.11
N ALA A 13 -5.78 -5.33 13.56
CA ALA A 13 -5.61 -6.56 14.35
C ALA A 13 -4.13 -6.76 14.72
N GLU A 14 -3.85 -7.53 15.77
CA GLU A 14 -2.47 -7.74 16.24
C GLU A 14 -1.56 -8.41 15.20
N GLY A 15 -2.12 -9.31 14.36
CA GLY A 15 -1.39 -9.96 13.26
C GLY A 15 -1.36 -9.16 11.95
N ASP A 16 -1.88 -7.93 11.94
CA ASP A 16 -1.91 -7.10 10.75
C ASP A 16 -0.53 -6.46 10.49
N ARG A 17 -0.17 -6.26 9.21
CA ARG A 17 1.11 -5.62 8.85
C ARG A 17 1.29 -4.27 9.55
N TRP A 18 0.23 -3.54 9.85
CA TRP A 18 0.33 -2.21 10.46
C TRP A 18 0.56 -2.22 11.99
N HIS A 19 0.33 -3.34 12.65
CA HIS A 19 0.41 -3.41 14.11
C HIS A 19 1.87 -3.33 14.58
N SER A 20 2.14 -2.62 15.69
CA SER A 20 3.53 -2.42 16.15
C SER A 20 4.22 -3.70 16.65
N SER A 21 3.46 -4.76 16.96
CA SER A 21 4.02 -6.08 17.33
C SER A 21 4.61 -6.83 16.13
N SER A 22 4.24 -6.45 14.91
CA SER A 22 4.80 -7.00 13.68
C SER A 22 6.26 -6.56 13.52
N VAL A 23 7.17 -7.53 13.44
CA VAL A 23 8.63 -7.32 13.29
C VAL A 23 9.06 -7.70 11.89
N GLY A 24 9.85 -6.83 11.25
CA GLY A 24 10.30 -7.05 9.88
C GLY A 24 9.15 -7.08 8.87
N LEU A 25 9.44 -7.57 7.66
CA LEU A 25 8.48 -7.56 6.55
C LEU A 25 7.30 -8.51 6.81
N VAL A 26 6.09 -7.96 6.81
CA VAL A 26 4.83 -8.73 6.85
C VAL A 26 4.12 -8.51 5.53
N ARG A 27 3.93 -9.61 4.79
CA ARG A 27 3.28 -9.60 3.48
C ARG A 27 1.76 -9.46 3.64
N SER A 28 1.16 -8.60 2.82
CA SER A 28 -0.29 -8.49 2.73
C SER A 28 -0.79 -9.11 1.42
N PRO A 29 -2.08 -9.51 1.35
CA PRO A 29 -2.71 -9.84 0.07
C PRO A 29 -2.68 -8.67 -0.92
N ALA A 30 -2.49 -7.44 -0.41
CA ALA A 30 -2.41 -6.22 -1.19
C ALA A 30 -1.11 -6.12 -2.02
N ILE A 31 -0.03 -6.78 -1.57
CA ILE A 31 1.35 -6.73 -2.10
C ILE A 31 1.98 -5.33 -2.00
N LEU A 32 1.29 -4.30 -2.47
CA LEU A 32 1.79 -2.93 -2.53
C LEU A 32 1.96 -2.30 -1.13
N GLY A 33 3.13 -1.72 -0.93
CA GLY A 33 3.53 -0.98 0.26
C GLY A 33 4.03 -1.84 1.42
N ASP A 34 4.19 -3.16 1.27
CA ASP A 34 4.57 -4.03 2.39
C ASP A 34 5.91 -3.60 3.01
N HIS A 35 6.89 -3.28 2.18
CA HIS A 35 8.18 -2.77 2.61
C HIS A 35 8.04 -1.40 3.28
N LEU A 36 7.32 -0.45 2.66
CA LEU A 36 7.14 0.89 3.24
C LEU A 36 6.49 0.81 4.63
N VAL A 37 5.45 0.01 4.81
CA VAL A 37 4.84 -0.15 6.14
C VAL A 37 5.85 -0.76 7.12
N SER A 38 6.66 -1.73 6.68
CA SER A 38 7.73 -2.29 7.50
C SER A 38 8.71 -1.23 7.97
N GLU A 39 9.25 -0.45 7.04
CA GLU A 39 10.21 0.61 7.34
C GLU A 39 9.62 1.67 8.28
N LEU A 40 8.36 2.07 8.06
CA LEU A 40 7.66 3.00 8.96
C LEU A 40 7.55 2.46 10.39
N ARG A 41 7.27 1.16 10.55
CA ARG A 41 7.21 0.53 11.88
C ARG A 41 8.59 0.50 12.53
N GLU A 42 9.63 0.13 11.80
CA GLU A 42 11.00 0.06 12.33
C GLU A 42 11.52 1.45 12.72
N LEU A 43 11.30 2.45 11.87
CA LEU A 43 11.63 3.85 12.19
C LEU A 43 10.87 4.34 13.42
N ALA A 44 9.57 4.04 13.53
CA ALA A 44 8.78 4.44 14.71
C ALA A 44 9.24 3.73 15.99
N ARG A 45 9.73 2.49 15.87
CA ARG A 45 10.28 1.73 17.00
C ARG A 45 11.64 2.24 17.46
N ALA A 46 12.46 2.73 16.52
CA ALA A 46 13.78 3.27 16.80
C ALA A 46 13.78 4.75 17.22
N SER A 47 12.68 5.48 16.98
CA SER A 47 12.58 6.90 17.33
C SER A 47 12.17 7.13 18.79
N ASP A 48 12.82 8.10 19.44
CA ASP A 48 12.42 8.61 20.76
C ASP A 48 11.10 9.42 20.69
N ASP A 49 10.83 10.08 19.57
CA ASP A 49 9.55 10.73 19.25
C ASP A 49 9.04 10.24 17.90
N ASP A 50 8.07 9.33 17.93
CA ASP A 50 7.47 8.70 16.76
C ASP A 50 6.23 9.44 16.24
N MET A 51 5.96 10.67 16.70
CA MET A 51 4.70 11.37 16.40
C MET A 51 4.47 11.57 14.89
N ALA A 52 5.46 12.05 14.15
CA ALA A 52 5.35 12.28 12.72
C ALA A 52 5.14 10.94 11.96
N LEU A 53 5.91 9.91 12.33
CA LEU A 53 5.81 8.57 11.75
C LEU A 53 4.46 7.91 12.03
N ALA A 54 3.97 8.00 13.28
CA ALA A 54 2.65 7.53 13.66
C ALA A 54 1.53 8.25 12.92
N ARG A 55 1.68 9.55 12.65
CA ARG A 55 0.72 10.33 11.86
C ARG A 55 0.71 9.90 10.40
N ALA A 56 1.90 9.74 9.80
CA ALA A 56 2.05 9.23 8.44
C ALA A 56 1.46 7.82 8.31
N GLY A 57 1.81 6.91 9.23
CA GLY A 57 1.30 5.55 9.28
C GLY A 57 -0.22 5.49 9.43
N GLN A 58 -0.80 6.29 10.35
CA GLN A 58 -2.25 6.38 10.51
C GLN A 58 -2.95 6.88 9.23
N PHE A 59 -2.40 7.92 8.61
CA PHE A 59 -2.95 8.49 7.38
C PHE A 59 -2.90 7.47 6.23
N LEU A 60 -1.72 6.86 6.03
CA LEU A 60 -1.51 5.90 4.96
C LEU A 60 -2.38 4.66 5.16
N ASN A 61 -2.47 4.13 6.39
CA ASN A 61 -3.37 3.03 6.74
C ASN A 61 -4.80 3.35 6.32
N LYS A 62 -5.34 4.48 6.77
CA LYS A 62 -6.71 4.91 6.44
C LYS A 62 -6.95 4.96 4.93
N LYS A 63 -5.97 5.39 4.15
CA LYS A 63 -6.08 5.54 2.69
C LYS A 63 -5.86 4.23 1.93
N LEU A 64 -5.15 3.26 2.50
CA LEU A 64 -4.91 1.94 1.89
C LEU A 64 -5.94 0.89 2.27
N ARG A 65 -6.66 1.03 3.39
CA ARG A 65 -7.60 -0.01 3.85
C ARG A 65 -8.63 -0.44 2.82
N GLY A 66 -9.21 0.50 2.07
CA GLY A 66 -10.15 0.16 0.99
C GLY A 66 -9.52 -0.73 -0.07
N PHE A 67 -8.29 -0.42 -0.48
CA PHE A 67 -7.54 -1.21 -1.46
C PHE A 67 -7.11 -2.57 -0.89
N GLU A 68 -6.64 -2.62 0.36
CA GLU A 68 -6.18 -3.86 1.01
C GLU A 68 -7.32 -4.85 1.28
N CYS A 69 -8.53 -4.35 1.55
CA CYS A 69 -9.71 -5.19 1.81
C CYS A 69 -10.47 -5.57 0.55
N GLU A 70 -10.23 -4.93 -0.60
CA GLU A 70 -10.84 -5.30 -1.86
C GLU A 70 -10.32 -6.66 -2.31
N ARG A 71 -11.24 -7.60 -2.51
CA ARG A 71 -10.91 -8.98 -2.87
C ARG A 71 -10.82 -9.15 -4.39
N ARG A 72 -11.51 -8.30 -5.15
CA ARG A 72 -11.52 -8.30 -6.61
C ARG A 72 -10.23 -7.69 -7.13
N LEU A 73 -9.42 -8.53 -7.75
CA LEU A 73 -8.13 -8.16 -8.31
C LEU A 73 -8.25 -7.14 -9.44
N LEU A 74 -9.32 -7.18 -10.25
CA LEU A 74 -9.50 -6.18 -11.32
C LEU A 74 -9.79 -4.77 -10.79
N LEU A 75 -10.53 -4.65 -9.69
CA LEU A 75 -10.73 -3.34 -9.06
C LEU A 75 -9.49 -2.85 -8.36
N ARG A 76 -8.71 -3.75 -7.75
CA ARG A 76 -7.40 -3.39 -7.23
C ARG A 76 -6.48 -2.93 -8.35
N LEU A 77 -6.45 -3.61 -9.49
CA LEU A 77 -5.71 -3.13 -10.66
C LEU A 77 -6.16 -1.71 -11.03
N ALA A 78 -7.47 -1.48 -11.13
CA ALA A 78 -8.06 -0.18 -11.46
C ALA A 78 -7.89 0.90 -10.39
N ASP A 79 -7.37 0.56 -9.19
CA ASP A 79 -7.07 1.50 -8.09
C ASP A 79 -5.56 1.61 -7.83
N SER A 80 -4.75 0.77 -8.48
CA SER A 80 -3.33 0.59 -8.20
C SER A 80 -2.51 1.86 -8.49
N ALA A 81 -2.80 2.61 -9.56
CA ALA A 81 -2.06 3.83 -9.87
C ALA A 81 -2.23 4.89 -8.77
N ARG A 82 -3.45 5.06 -8.23
CA ARG A 82 -3.71 5.95 -7.10
C ARG A 82 -2.94 5.51 -5.86
N VAL A 83 -2.88 4.20 -5.60
CA VAL A 83 -2.14 3.62 -4.47
C VAL A 83 -0.63 3.85 -4.63
N MET A 84 -0.08 3.65 -5.81
CA MET A 84 1.33 3.90 -6.11
C MET A 84 1.72 5.36 -5.85
N LEU A 85 0.93 6.31 -6.35
CA LEU A 85 1.16 7.73 -6.12
C LEU A 85 1.10 8.10 -4.63
N LEU A 86 0.15 7.51 -3.89
CA LEU A 86 0.03 7.71 -2.45
C LEU A 86 1.26 7.17 -1.70
N LEU A 87 1.76 6.00 -2.09
CA LEU A 87 2.97 5.40 -1.51
C LEU A 87 4.20 6.27 -1.80
N GLN A 88 4.40 6.70 -3.04
CA GLN A 88 5.50 7.59 -3.44
C GLN A 88 5.48 8.92 -2.65
N ARG A 89 4.33 9.57 -2.55
CA ARG A 89 4.20 10.81 -1.75
C ARG A 89 4.49 10.59 -0.27
N THR A 90 4.18 9.40 0.26
CA THR A 90 4.49 9.06 1.65
C THR A 90 5.98 8.85 1.83
N ILE A 91 6.65 8.18 0.89
CA ILE A 91 8.12 8.05 0.85
C ILE A 91 8.77 9.44 0.88
N GLU A 92 8.38 10.32 -0.03
CA GLU A 92 8.91 11.70 -0.09
C GLU A 92 8.68 12.46 1.22
N SER A 93 7.47 12.37 1.78
CA SER A 93 7.15 13.07 3.03
C SER A 93 7.98 12.56 4.21
N VAL A 94 8.14 11.25 4.33
CA VAL A 94 8.85 10.62 5.47
C VAL A 94 10.35 10.84 5.36
N LEU A 95 10.92 10.69 4.18
CA LEU A 95 12.35 10.95 3.96
C LEU A 95 12.65 12.45 4.09
N GLY A 96 11.74 13.32 3.65
CA GLY A 96 11.86 14.77 3.82
C GLY A 96 11.85 15.21 5.28
N MET A 97 11.06 14.56 6.14
CA MET A 97 11.06 14.84 7.58
C MET A 97 12.36 14.43 8.29
N ASN A 98 13.15 13.53 7.69
CA ASN A 98 14.38 13.00 8.26
C ASN A 98 15.64 13.48 7.52
N ASP A 99 15.53 14.49 6.64
CA ASP A 99 16.63 14.99 5.79
C ASP A 99 17.33 13.89 4.96
N GLN A 100 16.57 12.87 4.54
CA GLN A 100 17.04 11.67 3.83
C GLN A 100 16.62 11.61 2.36
N LEU A 101 16.10 12.71 1.80
CA LEU A 101 15.59 12.76 0.41
C LEU A 101 16.62 12.42 -0.66
N ASP A 102 17.90 12.74 -0.42
CA ASP A 102 19.00 12.49 -1.35
C ASP A 102 19.89 11.32 -0.90
N SER A 103 19.37 10.47 -0.02
CA SER A 103 20.11 9.32 0.52
C SER A 103 19.87 8.03 -0.28
N GLU A 104 20.80 7.08 -0.17
CA GLU A 104 20.65 5.73 -0.73
C GLU A 104 19.38 5.01 -0.21
N ILE A 105 18.84 5.42 0.94
CA ILE A 105 17.59 4.89 1.50
C ILE A 105 16.43 5.15 0.55
N ARG A 106 16.39 6.32 -0.10
CA ARG A 106 15.36 6.63 -1.11
C ARG A 106 15.39 5.63 -2.24
N GLU A 107 16.57 5.37 -2.80
CA GLU A 107 16.74 4.43 -3.90
C GLU A 107 16.36 3.00 -3.50
N ILE A 108 16.58 2.62 -2.25
CA ILE A 108 16.13 1.32 -1.71
C ILE A 108 14.60 1.27 -1.65
N TRP A 109 13.95 2.32 -1.12
CA TRP A 109 12.49 2.36 -0.98
C TRP A 109 11.78 2.40 -2.34
N ASP A 110 12.30 3.18 -3.29
CA ASP A 110 11.78 3.26 -4.66
C ASP A 110 11.93 1.91 -5.38
N ARG A 111 13.08 1.23 -5.24
CA ARG A 111 13.28 -0.12 -5.80
C ARG A 111 12.35 -1.16 -5.18
N ASN A 112 12.15 -1.11 -3.87
CA ASN A 112 11.22 -2.02 -3.19
C ASN A 112 9.78 -1.81 -3.69
N LEU A 113 9.36 -0.56 -3.85
CA LEU A 113 8.03 -0.24 -4.36
C LEU A 113 7.85 -0.69 -5.82
N GLU A 114 8.85 -0.54 -6.68
CA GLU A 114 8.78 -1.03 -8.06
C GLU A 114 8.80 -2.57 -8.14
N SER A 115 9.55 -3.22 -7.24
CA SER A 115 9.54 -4.68 -7.09
C SER A 115 8.13 -5.20 -6.71
N GLU A 116 7.50 -4.57 -5.73
CA GLU A 116 6.12 -4.88 -5.32
C GLU A 116 5.11 -4.62 -6.45
N ARG A 117 5.27 -3.53 -7.20
CA ARG A 117 4.45 -3.25 -8.39
C ARG A 117 4.59 -4.33 -9.45
N THR A 118 5.81 -4.77 -9.72
CA THR A 118 6.09 -5.85 -10.67
C THR A 118 5.45 -7.16 -10.22
N GLU A 119 5.54 -7.48 -8.94
CA GLU A 119 4.90 -8.67 -8.37
C GLU A 119 3.38 -8.60 -8.42
N PHE A 120 2.79 -7.47 -8.03
CA PHE A 120 1.35 -7.23 -8.13
C PHE A 120 0.86 -7.41 -9.57
N THR A 121 1.59 -6.84 -10.55
CA THR A 121 1.26 -6.95 -11.98
C THR A 121 1.32 -8.40 -12.46
N ARG A 122 2.27 -9.19 -11.96
CA ARG A 122 2.37 -10.62 -12.26
C ARG A 122 1.17 -11.41 -11.73
N GLU A 123 0.67 -11.09 -10.54
CA GLU A 123 -0.55 -11.73 -10.02
C GLU A 123 -1.78 -11.37 -10.86
N ILE A 124 -1.87 -10.12 -11.32
CA ILE A 124 -2.92 -9.72 -12.26
C ILE A 124 -2.82 -10.48 -13.59
N ASP A 125 -1.63 -10.59 -14.18
CA ASP A 125 -1.43 -11.31 -15.44
C ASP A 125 -1.83 -12.80 -15.36
N LYS A 126 -1.62 -13.44 -14.20
CA LYS A 126 -2.09 -14.82 -13.97
C LYS A 126 -3.61 -14.95 -14.03
N ILE A 127 -4.35 -13.94 -13.55
CA ILE A 127 -5.81 -13.92 -13.61
C ILE A 127 -6.28 -13.65 -15.04
N LEU A 128 -5.68 -12.67 -15.72
CA LEU A 128 -6.04 -12.33 -17.10
C LEU A 128 -5.87 -13.51 -18.07
N ARG A 129 -4.94 -14.43 -17.78
CA ARG A 129 -4.71 -15.66 -18.55
C ARG A 129 -5.63 -16.83 -18.18
N ASN A 130 -6.43 -16.71 -17.13
CA ASN A 130 -7.36 -17.75 -16.69
C ASN A 130 -8.79 -17.25 -16.92
N GLU A 131 -9.43 -17.74 -17.98
CA GLU A 131 -10.75 -17.31 -18.43
C GLU A 131 -11.83 -17.48 -17.35
N GLU A 132 -11.84 -18.60 -16.63
CA GLU A 132 -12.79 -18.84 -15.52
C GLU A 132 -12.61 -17.81 -14.40
N LYS A 133 -11.37 -17.51 -14.00
CA LYS A 133 -11.10 -16.49 -12.97
C LYS A 133 -11.42 -15.09 -13.48
N LEU A 134 -11.18 -14.82 -14.75
CA LEU A 134 -11.49 -13.54 -15.38
C LEU A 134 -13.00 -13.29 -15.41
N GLU A 135 -13.80 -14.30 -15.76
CA GLU A 135 -15.26 -14.21 -15.71
C GLU A 135 -15.78 -13.92 -14.30
N VAL A 136 -15.23 -14.60 -13.29
CA VAL A 136 -15.59 -14.36 -11.87
C VAL A 136 -15.23 -12.94 -11.42
N GLU A 137 -14.09 -12.42 -11.86
CA GLU A 137 -13.60 -11.08 -11.51
C GLU A 137 -14.35 -9.96 -12.24
N MET A 138 -14.69 -10.17 -13.52
CA MET A 138 -15.50 -9.22 -14.29
C MET A 138 -16.93 -9.15 -13.74
N GLY A 139 -17.50 -10.31 -13.38
CA GLY A 139 -18.83 -10.38 -12.81
C GLY A 139 -19.91 -9.82 -13.74
N ASP A 140 -20.93 -9.20 -13.16
CA ASP A 140 -22.07 -8.63 -13.89
C ASP A 140 -21.75 -7.29 -14.58
N ASP A 141 -22.66 -6.81 -15.43
CA ASP A 141 -22.50 -5.57 -16.21
C ASP A 141 -22.22 -4.33 -15.33
N ASN A 142 -22.76 -4.29 -14.10
CA ASN A 142 -22.50 -3.17 -13.18
C ASN A 142 -21.07 -3.24 -12.63
N GLN A 143 -20.59 -4.44 -12.33
CA GLN A 143 -19.21 -4.68 -11.88
C GLN A 143 -18.21 -4.35 -13.00
N GLN A 144 -18.50 -4.76 -14.23
CA GLN A 144 -17.70 -4.40 -15.41
C GLN A 144 -17.66 -2.88 -15.62
N LEU A 145 -18.80 -2.20 -15.55
CA LEU A 145 -18.87 -0.75 -15.67
C LEU A 145 -18.08 -0.04 -14.55
N GLN A 146 -18.09 -0.57 -13.32
CA GLN A 146 -17.30 -0.05 -12.21
C GLN A 146 -15.80 -0.11 -12.52
N VAL A 147 -15.30 -1.25 -12.99
CA VAL A 147 -13.89 -1.43 -13.36
C VAL A 147 -13.50 -0.45 -14.47
N LEU A 148 -14.29 -0.38 -15.54
CA LEU A 148 -14.04 0.52 -16.67
C LEU A 148 -14.05 2.00 -16.26
N THR A 149 -14.98 2.39 -15.38
CA THR A 149 -15.08 3.77 -14.88
C THR A 149 -13.84 4.16 -14.09
N LEU A 150 -13.34 3.28 -13.22
CA LEU A 150 -12.11 3.53 -12.46
C LEU A 150 -10.88 3.59 -13.36
N LEU A 151 -10.76 2.67 -14.32
CA LEU A 151 -9.66 2.69 -15.29
C LEU A 151 -9.66 3.98 -16.11
N LYS A 152 -10.84 4.42 -16.59
CA LYS A 152 -10.98 5.67 -17.32
C LYS A 152 -10.59 6.87 -16.47
N HIS A 153 -11.09 6.95 -15.24
CA HIS A 153 -10.75 8.03 -14.31
C HIS A 153 -9.24 8.06 -14.03
N GLN A 154 -8.57 6.91 -13.97
CA GLN A 154 -7.11 6.90 -13.84
C GLN A 154 -6.40 7.44 -15.07
N LEU A 155 -6.83 7.08 -16.29
CA LEU A 155 -6.26 7.62 -17.52
C LEU A 155 -6.41 9.15 -17.62
N ASP A 156 -7.52 9.69 -17.12
CA ASP A 156 -7.78 11.15 -17.13
C ASP A 156 -6.94 11.93 -16.09
N HIS A 157 -6.24 11.22 -15.18
CA HIS A 157 -5.44 11.80 -14.09
C HIS A 157 -3.95 11.42 -14.11
N ILE A 158 -3.49 10.78 -15.19
CA ILE A 158 -2.07 10.55 -15.51
C ILE A 158 -1.63 11.62 -16.52
#